data_AF-A0A1I7IV74-F1
#
_entry.id   AF-A0A1I7IV74-F1
#
_cell.length_a   1.000
_cell.length_b   1.000
_cell.length_c   1.000
_cell.angle_alpha   90.00
_cell.angle_beta   90.00
_cell.angle_gamma   90.00
#
_symmetry.space_group_name_H-M   'P 1'
#
loop_
_entity.id
_entity.type
_entity.pdbx_description
1 polymer ?
#
loop_
_entity_poly.entity_id
_entity_poly.type
_entity_poly.pdbx_seq_one_letter_code
_entity_poly.pdbx_strand_id
1 'polypeptide(L)'
;MFELVKVDETQLETYNTEHKSIMEKLLELEEHKSTANTTMNKGTWEGSAYEASKLILSQVDSYLANYSLDYMNLNSAVKDLISNTDAFVDESTAVQKLS
;
A
#
# COMPACT_ATOMS: atom_id res chain seq x y z
N MET A 1 7.48 8.12 -34.65
CA MET A 1 8.56 7.76 -33.71
C MET A 1 7.85 7.10 -32.53
N PHE A 2 8.02 5.79 -32.34
CA PHE A 2 7.43 5.10 -31.19
C PHE A 2 8.37 5.29 -30.00
N GLU A 3 7.80 5.67 -28.86
CA GLU A 3 8.56 5.83 -27.62
C GLU A 3 8.84 4.43 -27.05
N LEU A 4 10.12 4.13 -26.79
CA LEU A 4 10.53 2.85 -26.22
C LEU A 4 10.12 2.79 -24.75
N VAL A 5 9.35 1.77 -24.39
CA VAL A 5 9.03 1.49 -22.99
C VAL A 5 10.26 0.87 -22.36
N LYS A 6 10.78 1.55 -21.34
CA LYS A 6 11.97 1.11 -20.61
C LYS A 6 11.57 0.52 -19.26
N VAL A 7 12.00 -0.71 -19.00
CA VAL A 7 11.74 -1.40 -17.73
C VAL A 7 13.03 -1.45 -16.92
N ASP A 8 13.02 -0.83 -15.73
CA ASP A 8 14.12 -0.89 -14.76
C ASP A 8 13.81 -1.94 -13.69
N GLU A 9 14.42 -3.11 -13.81
CA GLU A 9 14.19 -4.22 -12.88
C GLU A 9 14.68 -3.89 -11.46
N THR A 10 15.75 -3.09 -11.33
CA THR A 10 16.27 -2.65 -10.03
C THR A 10 15.26 -1.74 -9.33
N GLN A 11 14.61 -0.85 -10.08
CA GLN A 11 13.58 0.03 -9.54
C GLN A 11 12.32 -0.76 -9.14
N LEU A 12 11.95 -1.80 -9.89
CA LEU A 12 10.83 -2.68 -9.55
C LEU A 12 11.10 -3.53 -8.29
N GLU A 13 12.33 -4.05 -8.12
CA GLU A 13 12.74 -4.75 -6.90
C GLU A 13 12.78 -3.82 -5.67
N THR A 14 13.25 -2.58 -5.88
CA THR A 14 13.23 -1.53 -4.84
C THR A 14 11.81 -1.25 -4.40
N TYR A 15 10.88 -1.09 -5.34
CA TYR A 15 9.46 -0.90 -5.06
C TYR A 15 8.88 -2.05 -4.22
N ASN A 16 9.18 -3.30 -4.55
CA ASN A 16 8.69 -4.46 -3.79
C ASN A 16 9.24 -4.50 -2.36
N THR A 17 10.46 -4.01 -2.14
CA THR A 17 11.08 -3.89 -0.81
C THR A 17 10.41 -2.77 0.00
N GLU A 18 10.25 -1.59 -0.59
CA GLU A 18 9.55 -0.46 0.02
C GLU A 18 8.10 -0.82 0.36
N HIS A 19 7.43 -1.55 -0.52
CA HIS A 19 6.08 -2.05 -0.31
C HIS A 19 5.98 -2.91 0.95
N LYS A 20 6.91 -3.86 1.16
CA LYS A 20 6.92 -4.67 2.39
C LYS A 20 7.07 -3.81 3.64
N SER A 21 7.99 -2.84 3.62
CA SER A 21 8.18 -1.92 4.76
C SER A 21 6.93 -1.08 5.05
N ILE A 22 6.21 -0.66 4.01
CA ILE A 22 4.97 0.10 4.17
C ILE A 22 3.85 -0.78 4.73
N MET A 23 3.73 -2.03 4.28
CA MET A 23 2.76 -2.98 4.82
C MET A 23 3.00 -3.25 6.32
N GLU A 24 4.25 -3.39 6.75
CA GLU A 24 4.60 -3.54 8.16
C GLU A 24 4.12 -2.34 8.99
N LYS A 25 4.38 -1.12 8.51
CA LYS A 25 3.93 0.12 9.19
C LYS A 25 2.40 0.26 9.21
N LEU A 26 1.70 -0.20 8.18
CA LEU A 26 0.24 -0.22 8.16
C LEU A 26 -0.32 -1.17 9.21
N LEU A 27 0.29 -2.35 9.38
CA LEU A 27 -0.09 -3.31 10.42
C LEU A 27 0.11 -2.72 11.83
N GLU A 28 1.24 -2.05 12.09
CA GLU A 28 1.49 -1.35 13.36
C GLU A 28 0.42 -0.27 13.62
N LEU A 29 0.03 0.48 12.58
CA LEU A 29 -0.99 1.52 12.70
C LEU A 29 -2.39 0.93 12.96
N GLU A 30 -2.72 -0.22 12.37
CA GLU A 30 -3.94 -0.97 12.68
C GLU A 30 -3.97 -1.46 14.13
N GLU A 31 -2.83 -1.93 14.67
CA GLU A 31 -2.71 -2.34 16.06
C GLU A 31 -2.92 -1.16 17.03
N HIS A 32 -2.27 -0.02 16.76
CA HIS A 32 -2.45 1.20 17.56
C HIS A 32 -3.91 1.68 17.54
N LYS A 33 -4.57 1.66 16.37
CA LYS A 33 -6.00 1.97 16.24
C LYS A 33 -6.86 1.00 17.07
N SER A 34 -6.59 -0.30 17.00
CA SER A 34 -7.31 -1.32 17.76
C SER A 34 -7.18 -1.11 19.28
N THR A 35 -5.96 -0.79 19.73
CA THR A 35 -5.67 -0.46 21.14
C THR A 35 -6.41 0.80 21.58
N ALA A 36 -6.41 1.85 20.77
CA ALA A 36 -7.14 3.08 21.05
C ALA A 36 -8.65 2.82 21.16
N ASN A 37 -9.24 2.11 20.20
CA ASN A 37 -10.66 1.76 20.22
C ASN A 37 -11.04 0.92 21.45
N THR A 38 -10.21 -0.06 21.80
CA THR A 38 -10.41 -0.88 23.00
C THR A 38 -10.35 -0.05 24.28
N THR A 39 -9.39 0.87 24.38
CA THR A 39 -9.24 1.76 25.54
C THR A 39 -10.43 2.69 25.68
N MET A 40 -10.92 3.24 24.56
CA MET A 40 -12.09 4.10 24.55
C MET A 40 -13.36 3.39 25.02
N ASN A 41 -13.55 2.13 24.64
CA ASN A 41 -14.77 1.38 24.94
C ASN A 41 -14.74 0.65 26.30
N LYS A 42 -13.60 0.66 27.01
CA LYS A 42 -13.46 0.03 28.34
C LYS A 42 -13.90 0.92 29.51
N GLY A 43 -14.00 2.24 29.31
CA GLY A 43 -14.36 3.19 30.37
C GLY A 43 -15.78 3.74 30.25
N THR A 44 -16.23 4.45 31.28
CA THR A 44 -17.43 5.33 31.26
C THR A 44 -17.09 6.68 30.62
N TRP A 45 -16.32 6.67 29.52
CA TRP A 45 -15.95 7.91 28.85
C TRP A 45 -17.11 8.39 27.98
N GLU A 46 -17.63 9.58 28.30
CA GLU A 46 -18.79 10.18 27.65
C GLU A 46 -18.54 11.66 27.34
N GLY A 47 -19.40 12.25 26.52
CA GLY A 47 -19.37 13.67 26.16
C GLY A 47 -18.72 13.97 24.81
N SER A 48 -18.62 15.24 24.46
CA SER A 48 -18.21 15.70 23.13
C SER A 48 -16.80 15.25 22.72
N ALA A 49 -15.88 15.13 23.68
CA ALA A 49 -14.52 14.64 23.42
C ALA A 49 -14.52 13.16 23.01
N TYR A 50 -15.37 12.33 23.63
CA TYR A 50 -15.50 10.92 23.28
C TYR A 50 -16.07 10.73 21.87
N GLU A 51 -17.11 11.48 21.52
CA GLU A 51 -17.71 11.45 20.18
C GLU A 51 -16.74 11.95 19.10
N ALA A 52 -15.95 13.00 19.40
CA ALA A 52 -14.91 13.46 18.50
C ALA A 52 -13.83 12.39 18.27
N SER A 53 -13.38 11.71 19.32
CA SER A 53 -12.40 10.63 19.20
C SER A 53 -12.94 9.42 18.45
N LYS A 54 -14.23 9.07 18.59
CA LYS A 54 -14.89 8.03 17.78
C LYS A 54 -14.89 8.38 16.31
N LEU A 55 -15.22 9.63 15.97
CA LEU A 55 -15.21 10.12 14.60
C LEU A 55 -13.80 10.03 14.01
N ILE A 56 -12.79 10.46 14.75
CA ILE A 56 -11.38 10.39 14.32
C ILE A 56 -10.97 8.93 14.07
N LEU A 57 -11.30 7.99 14.97
CA LEU A 57 -10.98 6.57 14.78
C LEU A 57 -11.67 5.99 13.55
N SER A 58 -12.92 6.36 13.28
CA SER A 58 -13.64 5.91 12.07
C SER A 58 -13.02 6.47 10.78
N GLN A 59 -12.55 7.73 10.80
CA GLN A 59 -11.84 8.32 9.67
C GLN A 59 -10.50 7.64 9.43
N VAL A 60 -9.74 7.36 10.50
CA VAL A 60 -8.48 6.59 10.43
C VAL A 60 -8.73 5.18 9.88
N ASP A 61 -9.81 4.52 10.31
CA ASP A 61 -10.20 3.19 9.82
C ASP A 61 -10.46 3.19 8.31
N SER A 62 -11.25 4.16 7.85
CA SER A 62 -11.57 4.33 6.43
C SER A 62 -10.32 4.63 5.59
N TYR A 63 -9.42 5.47 6.12
CA TYR A 63 -8.16 5.80 5.46
C TYR A 63 -7.26 4.57 5.32
N LEU A 64 -7.07 3.82 6.41
CA LEU A 64 -6.26 2.60 6.42
C LEU A 64 -6.79 1.54 5.45
N ALA A 65 -8.11 1.31 5.44
CA ALA A 65 -8.73 0.32 4.55
C ALA A 65 -8.51 0.66 3.07
N ASN A 66 -8.75 1.91 2.67
CA ASN A 66 -8.54 2.35 1.29
C ASN A 66 -7.07 2.31 0.91
N TYR A 67 -6.20 2.84 1.78
CA TYR A 67 -4.77 2.88 1.50
C TYR A 67 -4.17 1.47 1.38
N SER A 68 -4.57 0.54 2.25
CA SER A 68 -4.13 -0.86 2.21
C SER A 68 -4.56 -1.55 0.91
N LEU A 69 -5.82 -1.36 0.48
CA LEU A 69 -6.32 -1.91 -0.79
C LEU A 69 -5.55 -1.37 -2.00
N ASP A 70 -5.37 -0.05 -2.09
CA ASP A 70 -4.64 0.57 -3.20
C ASP A 70 -3.18 0.09 -3.26
N TYR A 71 -2.54 -0.04 -2.09
CA TYR A 71 -1.16 -0.52 -2.01
C TYR A 71 -1.02 -2.01 -2.38
N MET A 72 -1.98 -2.85 -1.98
CA MET A 72 -2.03 -4.26 -2.38
C MET A 72 -2.22 -4.41 -3.90
N ASN A 73 -3.12 -3.63 -4.48
CA ASN A 73 -3.37 -3.64 -5.93
C ASN A 73 -2.13 -3.21 -6.72
N LEU A 74 -1.46 -2.13 -6.28
CA LEU A 74 -0.25 -1.65 -6.93
C LEU A 74 0.89 -2.68 -6.87
N ASN A 75 1.08 -3.34 -5.71
CA ASN A 75 2.07 -4.40 -5.60
C ASN A 75 1.76 -5.63 -6.46
N SER A 76 0.49 -5.99 -6.59
CA SER A 76 0.09 -7.06 -7.53
C SER A 76 0.46 -6.69 -8.96
N ALA A 77 0.12 -5.48 -9.40
CA ALA A 77 0.46 -5.00 -10.74
C ALA A 77 1.97 -4.95 -10.99
N VAL A 78 2.77 -4.55 -9.99
CA VAL A 78 4.24 -4.56 -10.10
C VAL A 78 4.79 -5.98 -10.18
N LYS A 79 4.27 -6.93 -9.40
CA LYS A 79 4.67 -8.35 -9.50
C LYS A 79 4.32 -8.97 -10.85
N ASP A 80 3.15 -8.63 -11.38
CA ASP A 80 2.73 -9.08 -12.70
C ASP A 80 3.65 -8.50 -13.78
N LEU A 81 4.01 -7.21 -13.67
CA LEU A 81 4.96 -6.58 -14.58
C LEU A 81 6.32 -7.29 -14.53
N ILE A 82 6.89 -7.51 -13.35
CA ILE A 82 8.17 -8.22 -13.17
C ILE A 82 8.10 -9.61 -13.82
N SER A 83 7.05 -10.38 -13.53
CA SER A 83 6.90 -11.75 -13.99
C SER A 83 6.74 -11.88 -15.51
N ASN A 84 6.31 -10.81 -16.19
CA ASN A 84 6.10 -10.77 -17.64
C ASN A 84 7.13 -9.91 -18.38
N THR A 85 8.09 -9.29 -17.67
CA THR A 85 9.04 -8.35 -18.30
C THR A 85 9.89 -9.05 -19.38
N ASP A 86 10.36 -10.26 -19.12
CA ASP A 86 11.11 -11.06 -20.11
C ASP A 86 10.30 -11.32 -21.38
N ALA A 87 9.06 -11.78 -21.23
CA ALA A 87 8.17 -12.04 -22.35
C ALA A 87 7.89 -10.76 -23.17
N PHE A 88 7.67 -9.61 -22.51
CA PHE A 88 7.45 -8.35 -23.22
C PHE A 88 8.66 -7.89 -24.03
N VAL A 89 9.88 -8.10 -23.51
CA VAL A 89 11.12 -7.77 -24.22
C VAL A 89 11.35 -8.70 -25.40
N ASP A 90 11.08 -9.99 -25.23
CA ASP A 90 11.27 -10.99 -26.29
C ASP A 90 10.25 -10.84 -27.43
N GLU A 91 9.02 -10.47 -27.10
CA GLU A 91 7.90 -10.39 -28.06
C GLU A 91 7.74 -9.01 -28.72
N SER A 92 8.34 -7.95 -28.16
CA SER A 92 8.13 -6.57 -28.64
C SER A 92 9.43 -5.77 -28.78
N THR A 93 9.70 -5.31 -30.00
CA THR A 93 10.83 -4.39 -30.28
C THR A 93 10.65 -2.99 -29.66
N ALA A 94 9.50 -2.71 -29.06
CA ALA A 94 9.19 -1.44 -28.40
C ALA A 94 9.47 -1.47 -26.88
N VAL A 95 9.82 -2.63 -26.31
CA VAL A 95 10.12 -2.79 -24.88
C VAL A 95 11.60 -3.15 -24.73
N GLN A 96 12.28 -2.49 -23.80
CA GLN A 96 13.68 -2.76 -23.51
C GLN A 96 13.93 -2.71 -22.01
N LYS A 97 14.70 -3.67 -21.49
CA LYS A 97 15.27 -3.59 -20.14
C LYS A 97 16.32 -2.49 -20.06
N LEU A 98 16.27 -1.70 -18.99
CA LEU A 98 17.38 -0.85 -18.60
C LEU A 98 18.46 -1.74 -17.98
N SER A 99 19.60 -1.80 -18.64
CA SER A 99 20.82 -2.47 -18.19
C SER A 99 21.50 -1.72 -17.05
#